data_AF-A0A945GQ82-F1
#
_entry.id   AF-A0A945GQ82-F1
#
_cell.length_a   1.000
_cell.length_b   1.000
_cell.length_c   1.000
_cell.angle_alpha   90.00
_cell.angle_beta   90.00
_cell.angle_gamma   90.00
#
_symmetry.space_group_name_H-M   'P 1'
#
loop_
_entity.id
_entity.type
_entity.pdbx_description
1 polymer ?
#
loop_
_entity_poly.entity_id
_entity_poly.type
_entity_poly.pdbx_seq_one_letter_code
_entity_poly.pdbx_strand_id
1 'polypeptide(L)' 'MSIDTLDEARLKQILRIFPDLRLAILGDFFLDAYYDCDPALDEKSLETGKNCYQVIRLRRQAGAAGTVAANLVALGVGA' A
#
# COMPACT_ATOMS: atom_id res chain seq x y z
N MET A 1 22.52 -1.70 24.72
CA MET A 1 21.35 -0.95 24.21
C MET A 1 20.13 -1.76 24.60
N SER A 2 19.43 -1.37 25.66
CA SER A 2 18.21 -2.06 26.09
C SER A 2 17.08 -1.63 25.16
N ILE A 3 16.38 -2.58 24.55
CA ILE A 3 15.15 -2.28 23.82
C ILE A 3 14.06 -2.21 24.88
N ASP A 4 13.55 -1.01 25.16
CA ASP A 4 12.40 -0.86 26.02
C ASP A 4 11.23 -1.65 25.43
N THR A 5 10.66 -2.57 26.21
CA THR A 5 9.53 -3.39 25.77
C THR A 5 8.29 -2.52 25.61
N LEU A 6 7.66 -2.60 24.45
CA LEU A 6 6.38 -1.94 24.17
C LEU A 6 5.24 -2.71 24.84
N ASP A 7 4.81 -2.26 26.02
CA ASP A 7 3.61 -2.79 26.68
C ASP A 7 2.31 -2.16 26.13
N GLU A 8 1.17 -2.72 26.52
CA GLU A 8 -0.15 -2.28 26.04
C GLU A 8 -0.45 -0.83 26.44
N ALA A 9 -0.05 -0.42 27.64
CA ALA A 9 -0.28 0.94 28.13
C ALA A 9 0.49 1.96 27.30
N ARG A 10 1.76 1.66 26.99
CA ARG A 10 2.63 2.47 26.15
C ARG A 10 2.11 2.54 24.72
N LEU A 11 1.67 1.42 24.14
CA LEU A 11 1.04 1.40 22.82
C LEU A 11 -0.21 2.30 22.78
N LYS A 12 -1.12 2.16 23.75
CA LYS A 12 -2.33 3.00 23.84
C LYS A 12 -1.99 4.48 23.97
N GLN A 13 -0.97 4.84 24.74
CA GLN A 13 -0.50 6.22 24.83
C GLN A 13 -0.02 6.75 23.47
N ILE A 14 0.73 5.96 22.71
CA ILE A 14 1.23 6.38 21.38
C ILE A 14 0.07 6.53 20.39
N LEU A 15 -0.87 5.59 20.35
CA LEU A 15 -2.00 5.67 19.40
C LEU A 15 -2.92 6.86 19.70
N ARG A 16 -3.06 7.25 20.98
CA ARG A 16 -3.94 8.37 21.38
C ARG A 16 -3.48 9.73 20.88
N ILE A 17 -2.20 9.93 20.59
CA ILE A 17 -1.70 11.22 20.11
C ILE A 17 -1.91 11.43 18.62
N PHE A 18 -2.19 10.38 17.84
CA PHE A 18 -2.26 10.46 16.38
C PHE A 18 -3.30 11.46 15.83
N PRO A 19 -4.53 11.55 16.37
CA PRO A 19 -5.51 12.54 15.90
C PRO A 19 -5.05 13.99 15.99
N ASP A 20 -4.21 14.31 16.98
CA ASP A 20 -3.72 15.68 17.19
C ASP A 20 -2.51 16.04 16.30
N LEU A 21 -1.92 15.05 15.61
CA LEU A 21 -0.76 15.27 14.76
C LEU A 21 -1.15 15.93 13.43
N ARG A 22 -0.37 16.94 13.04
CA ARG A 22 -0.43 17.57 11.72
C ARG A 22 0.88 17.32 10.99
N LEU A 23 0.85 16.47 9.98
CA LEU A 23 2.03 16.03 9.24
C LEU A 23 1.92 16.43 7.77
N ALA A 24 2.99 16.99 7.22
CA ALA A 24 3.13 17.20 5.79
C ALA A 24 3.94 16.05 5.20
N ILE A 25 3.44 15.46 4.10
CA ILE A 25 4.11 14.37 3.38
C ILE A 25 4.67 14.94 2.08
N LEU A 26 5.99 14.93 1.97
CA LEU A 26 6.70 15.40 0.79
C LEU A 26 7.49 14.23 0.19
N GLY A 27 7.37 14.06 -1.12
CA GLY A 27 8.01 12.99 -1.86
C GLY A 27 7.13 12.55 -3.02
N ASP A 28 7.54 11.44 -3.63
CA ASP A 28 6.91 10.96 -4.85
C ASP A 28 5.67 10.11 -4.53
N PHE A 29 4.56 10.47 -5.16
CA PHE A 29 3.31 9.71 -5.10
C PHE A 29 3.20 8.82 -6.33
N PHE A 30 3.06 7.52 -6.09
CA PHE A 30 2.91 6.53 -7.16
C PHE A 30 1.55 5.85 -7.09
N LEU A 31 1.20 5.19 -8.19
CA LEU A 31 0.08 4.29 -8.27
C LEU A 31 0.60 2.89 -8.58
N ASP A 32 0.46 1.98 -7.63
CA ASP A 32 0.78 0.57 -7.81
C ASP A 32 -0.38 -0.11 -8.54
N ALA A 33 -0.15 -0.51 -9.79
CA ALA A 33 -1.12 -1.18 -10.63
C ALA A 33 -0.81 -2.68 -10.71
N TYR A 34 -1.75 -3.49 -10.20
CA TYR A 34 -1.70 -4.94 -10.27
C TYR A 34 -2.72 -5.44 -11.30
N TYR A 35 -2.24 -6.33 -12.16
CA TYR A 35 -3.02 -7.02 -13.17
C TYR A 35 -3.01 -8.50 -12.79
N ASP A 36 -4.13 -8.99 -12.31
CA ASP A 36 -4.24 -10.40 -11.95
C ASP A 36 -4.57 -11.16 -13.24
N CYS A 37 -3.71 -12.11 -13.61
CA CYS A 37 -3.84 -12.95 -14.80
C CYS A 37 -4.20 -14.39 -14.41
N ASP A 38 -5.01 -15.04 -15.25
CA ASP A 38 -5.33 -16.47 -15.10
C ASP A 38 -4.53 -17.29 -16.12
N PRO A 39 -3.54 -18.10 -15.68
CA PRO A 39 -2.75 -18.94 -16.58
C PRO A 39 -3.56 -19.96 -17.38
N ALA A 40 -4.77 -20.33 -16.93
CA ALA A 40 -5.65 -21.24 -17.67
C ALA A 40 -6.19 -20.63 -18.97
N LEU A 41 -6.12 -19.30 -19.10
CA LEU A 41 -6.57 -18.55 -20.28
C LEU A 41 -5.41 -18.12 -21.18
N ASP A 42 -4.18 -18.47 -20.83
CA ASP A 42 -3.00 -18.09 -21.60
C ASP A 42 -3.05 -18.70 -23.02
N GLU A 43 -2.71 -17.88 -24.01
CA GLU A 43 -2.66 -18.29 -25.42
C GLU A 43 -1.38 -17.80 -26.09
N LYS A 44 -1.08 -18.34 -27.28
CA LYS A 44 0.05 -17.85 -28.08
C LYS A 44 -0.41 -16.71 -29.00
N SER A 45 0.30 -15.59 -28.98
CA SER A 45 0.14 -14.52 -29.96
C SER A 45 0.38 -15.07 -31.36
N LEU A 46 -0.56 -14.81 -32.28
CA LEU A 46 -0.45 -15.23 -33.68
C LEU A 46 0.68 -14.50 -34.42
N GLU A 47 1.01 -13.29 -33.99
CA GLU A 47 2.00 -12.40 -34.61
C GLU A 47 3.43 -12.69 -34.13
N THR A 48 3.59 -13.03 -32.84
CA THR A 48 4.90 -13.10 -32.19
C THR A 48 5.25 -14.47 -31.60
N GLY A 49 4.26 -15.36 -31.44
CA GLY A 49 4.42 -16.64 -30.75
C GLY A 49 4.70 -16.52 -29.23
N LYS A 50 4.71 -15.30 -28.67
CA LYS A 50 4.85 -15.09 -27.22
C LYS A 50 3.55 -15.43 -26.50
N ASN A 51 3.67 -15.66 -25.19
CA ASN A 51 2.51 -15.91 -24.34
C ASN A 51 1.72 -14.61 -24.14
N CYS A 52 0.42 -14.65 -24.43
CA CYS A 52 -0.53 -13.61 -24.08
C CYS A 52 -1.14 -13.94 -22.72
N TYR A 53 -0.83 -13.12 -21.71
CA TYR A 53 -1.39 -13.26 -20.38
C TYR A 53 -2.73 -12.53 -20.29
N GLN A 54 -3.81 -13.27 -20.04
CA GLN A 54 -5.15 -12.69 -20.00
C GLN A 54 -5.44 -12.08 -18.63
N VAL A 55 -5.61 -10.77 -18.59
CA VAL A 55 -5.94 -10.04 -17.37
C VAL A 55 -7.42 -10.23 -17.04
N ILE A 56 -7.71 -10.77 -15.87
CA ILE A 56 -9.08 -11.00 -15.38
C ILE A 56 -9.50 -9.99 -14.32
N ARG A 57 -8.55 -9.30 -13.69
CA ARG A 57 -8.83 -8.28 -12.67
C ARG A 57 -7.76 -7.21 -12.62
N LEU A 58 -8.20 -5.99 -12.34
CA LEU A 58 -7.38 -4.80 -12.16
C LEU A 58 -7.46 -4.35 -10.69
N ARG A 59 -6.32 -4.09 -10.07
CA ARG A 59 -6.25 -3.49 -8.73
C ARG A 59 -5.27 -2.32 -8.76
N ARG A 60 -5.66 -1.21 -8.14
CA ARG A 60 -4.87 0.02 -8.08
C ARG A 60 -4.76 0.45 -6.62
N GLN A 61 -3.54 0.73 -6.17
CA GLN A 61 -3.25 1.12 -4.80
C GLN A 61 -2.28 2.29 -4.77
N ALA A 62 -2.34 3.11 -3.72
CA ALA A 62 -1.40 4.19 -3.55
C ALA A 62 -0.01 3.63 -3.20
N GLY A 63 1.00 4.04 -3.96
CA GLY A 63 2.40 3.63 -3.81
C GLY A 63 3.28 4.73 -3.19
N ALA A 64 4.41 4.32 -2.62
CA ALA A 64 5.40 5.16 -1.95
C ALA A 64 4.79 6.19 -0.97
N ALA A 65 4.90 7.50 -1.23
CA ALA A 65 4.33 8.53 -0.35
C ALA A 65 2.80 8.40 -0.21
N GLY A 66 2.13 7.85 -1.22
CA GLY A 66 0.70 7.52 -1.17
C GLY A 66 0.37 6.45 -0.13
N THR A 67 1.21 5.42 0.01
CA THR A 67 1.05 4.38 1.04
C THR A 67 1.21 4.97 2.44
N VAL A 68 2.21 5.84 2.63
CA VAL A 68 2.46 6.53 3.90
C VAL A 68 1.25 7.39 4.28
N ALA A 69 0.75 8.19 3.34
CA ALA A 69 -0.42 9.02 3.55
C ALA A 69 -1.67 8.20 3.93
N ALA A 70 -1.95 7.13 3.18
CA ALA A 70 -3.08 6.26 3.43
C ALA A 70 -3.02 5.62 4.83
N ASN A 71 -1.84 5.17 5.27
CA ASN A 71 -1.66 4.58 6.60
C ASN A 71 -1.83 5.61 7.71
N LEU A 72 -1.29 6.82 7.57
CA LEU A 72 -1.46 7.88 8.57
C LEU A 72 -2.94 8.27 8.72
N VAL A 73 -3.67 8.39 7.62
CA VAL A 73 -5.13 8.63 7.64
C VAL A 73 -5.86 7.46 8.31
N ALA A 74 -5.52 6.21 7.99
CA ALA A 74 -6.12 5.03 8.62
C ALA A 74 -5.84 4.95 10.13
N LEU A 75 -4.71 5.50 10.57
CA LEU A 75 -4.32 5.64 11.97
C LEU A 75 -4.98 6.86 12.67
N GLY A 76 -5.80 7.63 11.95
CA GLY A 76 -6.56 8.76 12.48
C GLY A 76 -5.80 10.09 12.49
N VAL A 77 -4.63 10.19 11.86
CA VAL A 77 -3.86 11.44 11.79
C VAL A 77 -4.55 12.47 10.92
N GLY A 78 -4.65 13.71 11.40
CA GLY A 78 -5.21 14.84 10.66
C GLY A 78 -6.74 14.82 10.53
N ALA A 79 -7.44 14.13 11.45
CA ALA A 79 -8.90 14.11 11.56
C ALA A 79 -9.51 15.48 11.91
#